data_AF-A0A250VT04-F1
#
_entry.id   AF-A0A250VT04-F1
#
_cell.length_a   1.000
_cell.length_b   1.000
_cell.length_c   1.000
_cell.angle_alpha   90.00
_cell.angle_beta   90.00
_cell.angle_gamma   90.00
#
_symmetry.space_group_name_H-M   'P 1'
#
loop_
_entity.id
_entity.type
_entity.pdbx_description
1 polymer ?
#
loop_
_entity_poly.entity_id
_entity_poly.type
_entity_poly.pdbx_seq_one_letter_code
_entity_poly.pdbx_strand_id
1 'polypeptide(L)' 'MSTPPVFEPGLYYDVTARDDNEACPNSGKQFEVNPCYSNVGTVFAECGLCRQLMTLVSAVLLDPQPEVS' A
#
# COMPACT_ATOMS: atom_id res chain seq x y z
N MET A 1 7.36 -16.63 9.59
CA MET A 1 6.39 -16.38 8.52
C MET A 1 5.41 -15.35 9.06
N SER A 2 5.43 -14.14 8.53
CA SER A 2 4.51 -13.08 8.94
C SER A 2 3.17 -13.34 8.26
N THR A 3 2.07 -13.47 9.01
CA THR A 3 0.73 -13.56 8.44
C THR A 3 0.47 -12.32 7.57
N PRO A 4 -0.02 -12.46 6.34
CA PRO A 4 -0.38 -11.29 5.55
C PRO A 4 -1.44 -10.48 6.32
N PRO A 5 -1.32 -9.14 6.38
CA PRO A 5 -2.35 -8.30 6.97
C PRO A 5 -3.68 -8.59 6.27
N VAL A 6 -4.72 -8.90 7.05
CA VAL A 6 -6.09 -9.08 6.53
C VAL A 6 -6.70 -7.70 6.44
N PHE A 7 -7.01 -7.25 5.22
CA PHE A 7 -7.66 -5.96 5.00
C PHE A 7 -9.17 -6.14 4.91
N GLU A 8 -9.91 -5.25 5.55
CA GLU A 8 -11.36 -5.16 5.37
C GLU A 8 -11.69 -4.58 3.99
N PRO A 9 -12.67 -5.16 3.25
CA PRO A 9 -13.07 -4.66 1.94
C PRO A 9 -13.79 -3.31 2.06
N GLY A 10 -13.52 -2.40 1.12
CA GLY A 10 -14.23 -1.13 1.02
C GLY A 10 -13.72 -0.04 1.98
N LEU A 11 -12.65 -0.29 2.73
CA LEU A 11 -12.04 0.68 3.64
C LEU A 11 -10.73 1.26 3.08
N TYR A 12 -10.32 2.41 3.62
CA TYR A 12 -9.09 3.10 3.32
C TYR A 12 -8.07 2.98 4.45
N TYR A 13 -6.80 2.89 4.05
CA TYR A 13 -5.65 2.69 4.93
C TYR A 13 -4.55 3.72 4.61
N ASP A 14 -3.79 4.12 5.62
CA ASP A 14 -2.48 4.75 5.45
C ASP A 14 -1.43 3.65 5.32
N VAL A 15 -0.75 3.60 4.18
CA VAL A 15 0.12 2.49 3.78
C VAL A 15 1.53 3.00 3.53
N THR A 16 2.52 2.37 4.16
CA THR A 16 3.91 2.52 3.74
C THR A 16 4.30 1.33 2.87
N ALA A 17 4.77 1.58 1.65
CA ALA A 17 5.17 0.55 0.70
C ALA A 17 6.61 0.78 0.21
N ARG A 18 7.32 -0.30 -0.13
CA ARG A 18 8.72 -0.27 -0.57
C ARG A 18 8.85 -0.92 -1.95
N ASP A 19 9.56 -0.26 -2.85
CA ASP A 19 9.94 -0.87 -4.12
C ASP A 19 11.11 -1.83 -3.89
N ASP A 20 10.92 -3.12 -4.18
CA ASP A 20 11.93 -4.17 -4.03
C ASP A 20 12.59 -4.55 -5.37
N ASN A 21 12.25 -3.87 -6.46
CA ASN A 21 12.88 -4.12 -7.77
C ASN A 21 14.27 -3.49 -7.82
N GLU A 22 15.33 -4.30 -7.71
CA GLU A 22 16.74 -3.86 -7.77
C GLU A 22 17.12 -3.09 -9.05
N ALA A 23 16.40 -3.30 -10.15
CA ALA A 23 16.62 -2.56 -11.40
C ALA A 23 15.97 -1.16 -11.40
N CYS A 24 15.11 -0.85 -10.43
CA CYS A 24 14.44 0.43 -10.33
C CYS A 24 15.30 1.44 -9.53
N PRO A 25 15.42 2.70 -9.98
CA PRO A 25 16.02 3.77 -9.19
C PRO A 25 15.35 4.04 -7.82
N ASN A 26 14.15 3.49 -7.60
CA ASN A 26 13.43 3.55 -6.33
C ASN A 26 13.63 2.31 -5.46
N SER A 27 14.44 1.33 -5.89
CA SER A 27 14.73 0.14 -5.10
C SER A 27 15.15 0.48 -3.66
N GLY A 28 14.53 -0.20 -2.69
CA GLY A 28 14.76 -0.01 -1.26
C GLY A 28 14.11 1.24 -0.67
N LYS A 29 13.56 2.16 -1.46
CA LYS A 29 12.90 3.37 -0.96
C LYS A 29 11.48 3.06 -0.52
N GLN A 30 11.08 3.67 0.58
CA GLN A 30 9.72 3.60 1.12
C GLN A 30 8.92 4.84 0.71
N PHE A 31 7.64 4.63 0.44
CA PHE A 31 6.70 5.66 0.04
C PHE A 31 5.42 5.53 0.87
N GLU A 32 4.90 6.67 1.29
CA GLU A 32 3.59 6.75 1.92
C GLU A 32 2.52 6.84 0.83
N VAL A 33 1.50 5.98 0.94
CA VAL A 33 0.35 5.91 0.05
C VAL A 33 -0.88 6.11 0.90
N ASN A 34 -1.36 7.35 0.94
CA ASN A 34 -2.48 7.78 1.76
C ASN A 34 -3.40 8.73 0.95
N PRO A 35 -4.69 8.40 0.79
CA PRO A 35 -5.37 7.19 1.23
C PRO A 35 -5.17 6.02 0.25
N CYS A 36 -5.05 4.79 0.78
CA CYS A 36 -4.98 3.58 -0.03
C CYS A 36 -6.24 2.72 0.13
N TYR A 37 -6.96 2.48 -0.97
CA TYR A 37 -8.22 1.75 -0.97
C TYR A 37 -8.02 0.23 -0.94
N SER A 38 -8.73 -0.45 -0.04
CA SER A 38 -8.84 -1.91 0.00
C SER A 38 -9.98 -2.38 -0.91
N ASN A 39 -9.65 -2.83 -2.11
CA ASN A 39 -10.64 -3.43 -3.01
C ASN A 39 -10.78 -4.91 -2.71
N VAL A 40 -12.00 -5.38 -2.40
CA VAL A 40 -12.31 -6.79 -2.06
C VAL A 40 -11.36 -7.40 -1.02
N GLY A 41 -10.90 -6.59 -0.05
CA GLY A 41 -10.00 -7.02 1.02
C GLY A 41 -8.53 -7.09 0.60
N THR A 42 -8.17 -6.40 -0.49
CA THR A 42 -6.80 -6.32 -0.97
C THR A 42 -6.35 -4.89 -1.18
N VAL A 43 -5.17 -4.57 -0.65
CA VAL A 43 -4.48 -3.30 -0.79
C VAL A 43 -3.26 -3.51 -1.67
N PHE A 44 -3.04 -2.63 -2.64
CA PHE A 44 -1.87 -2.65 -3.50
C PHE A 44 -1.29 -1.26 -3.64
N ALA A 45 0.04 -1.18 -3.71
CA ALA A 45 0.76 0.04 -4.06
C ALA A 45 1.64 -0.26 -5.28
N GLU A 46 1.61 0.61 -6.28
CA GLU A 46 2.42 0.49 -7.49
C GLU A 46 3.51 1.57 -7.50
N CYS A 47 4.75 1.20 -7.83
CA CYS A 47 5.79 2.18 -8.06
C CYS A 47 5.49 2.97 -9.34
N GLY A 48 5.34 4.29 -9.23
CA GLY A 48 5.05 5.16 -10.39
C GLY A 48 6.15 5.18 -11.48
N LEU A 49 7.35 4.67 -11.18
CA LEU A 49 8.48 4.62 -12.12
C LEU A 49 8.56 3.28 -12.85
N CYS A 50 8.71 2.17 -12.11
CA CYS A 50 8.89 0.84 -12.72
C CYS A 50 7.59 0.07 -12.94
N ARG A 51 6.45 0.59 -12.46
CA ARG A 51 5.11 -0.02 -12.56
C ARG A 51 5.00 -1.42 -11.93
N GLN A 52 5.93 -1.77 -11.06
CA GLN A 52 5.86 -2.99 -10.27
C GLN A 52 5.07 -2.76 -8.99
N LEU A 53 4.40 -3.81 -8.52
CA LEU A 53 3.79 -3.81 -7.19
C LEU A 53 4.88 -3.70 -6.13
N MET A 54 4.68 -2.77 -5.20
CA MET A 54 5.56 -2.55 -4.07
C MET A 54 5.16 -3.46 -2.90
N THR A 55 6.14 -3.81 -2.07
CA THR A 55 5.92 -4.58 -0.85
C THR A 55 5.31 -3.67 0.21
N LEU A 56 4.17 -4.07 0.79
CA LEU A 56 3.57 -3.34 1.90
C LEU A 56 4.41 -3.57 3.17
N VAL A 57 4.92 -2.49 3.76
CA VAL A 57 5.73 -2.52 4.99
C VAL A 57 4.83 -2.36 6.21
N SER A 58 3.88 -1.43 6.14
CA SER A 58 2.87 -1.20 7.18
C SER A 58 1.58 -0.70 6.56
N ALA A 59 0.47 -0.95 7.25
CA ALA A 59 -0.83 -0.40 6.91
C ALA A 59 -1.61 -0.12 8.19
N VAL A 60 -2.21 1.07 8.28
CA VAL A 60 -3.04 1.51 9.40
C VAL A 60 -4.42 1.86 8.86
N LEU A 61 -5.47 1.29 9.43
CA LEU A 61 -6.86 1.65 9.07
C LEU A 61 -7.08 3.12 9.38
N LEU A 62 -7.60 3.88 8.40
CA LEU A 62 -7.93 5.28 8.63
C LEU A 62 -9.19 5.38 9.50
N ASP A 63 -9.10 6.13 10.59
CA ASP A 63 -10.25 6.47 11.43
C ASP A 63 -10.16 7.95 11.80
N PRO A 64 -11.01 8.83 11.21
CA PRO A 64 -12.15 8.51 10.36
C PRO A 64 -11.77 8.04 8.94
N GLN A 65 -12.68 7.32 8.29
CA GLN A 65 -12.59 7.03 6.85
C GLN A 65 -12.74 8.34 6.04
N PRO A 66 -11.98 8.51 4.94
CA PRO A 66 -12.07 9.71 4.11
C PRO A 66 -13.43 9.80 3.43
N GLU A 67 -13.94 11.02 3.30
CA GLU A 67 -15.14 11.29 2.49
C GLU A 67 -14.78 11.17 1.01
N VAL A 68 -15.37 10.18 0.33
CA VAL A 68 -15.25 10.03 -1.12
C VAL A 68 -16.55 10.49 -1.77
N SER A 69 -16.47 11.61 -2.49
CA SER A 69 -17.57 12.25 -3.22
C SER A 69 -17.66 11.79 -4.66
#